data_AF-A0A250FL24-F1
#
_entry.id   AF-A0A250FL24-F1
#
_cell.length_a   1.000
_cell.length_b   1.000
_cell.length_c   1.000
_cell.angle_alpha   90.00
_cell.angle_beta   90.00
_cell.angle_gamma   90.00
#
_symmetry.space_group_name_H-M   'P 1'
#
loop_
_entity.id
_entity.type
_entity.pdbx_description
1 polymer ?
#
loop_
_entity_poly.entity_id
_entity_poly.type
_entity_poly.pdbx_seq_one_letter_code
_entity_poly.pdbx_strand_id
1 'polypeptide(L)'
;MRKRAHISLICLSCMVLLSAIRGGLFFSYYLLSPKEFTALFCENKANVQKHCDGKCFLAKVSSDNTQEQTNIKFDFTKHQAEVFCMEIPTFEPLYLPVTEKSLIFYYHFSTYETIDSETLRPPVNC
;
A
#
# COMPACT_ATOMS: atom_id res chain seq x y z
N MET A 1 -21.71 -34.38 -18.53
CA MET A 1 -21.85 -34.47 -17.06
C MET A 1 -20.53 -34.23 -16.31
N ARG A 2 -19.42 -34.89 -16.67
CA ARG A 2 -18.10 -34.74 -16.00
C ARG A 2 -17.57 -33.30 -15.88
N LYS A 3 -17.66 -32.48 -16.95
CA LYS A 3 -17.24 -31.06 -16.93
C LYS A 3 -18.05 -30.19 -15.96
N ARG A 4 -19.37 -30.42 -15.86
CA ARG A 4 -20.25 -29.72 -14.91
C ARG A 4 -19.93 -30.10 -13.45
N ALA A 5 -19.60 -31.36 -13.21
CA ALA A 5 -19.15 -31.83 -11.90
C ALA A 5 -17.81 -31.19 -11.48
N HIS A 6 -16.86 -31.07 -12.40
CA HIS A 6 -15.59 -30.37 -12.14
C HIS A 6 -15.78 -28.88 -11.82
N ILE A 7 -16.63 -28.19 -12.57
CA ILE A 7 -16.95 -26.77 -12.29
C ILE A 7 -17.60 -26.64 -10.91
N SER A 8 -18.58 -27.49 -10.59
CA SER A 8 -19.23 -27.47 -9.29
C SER A 8 -18.26 -27.75 -8.14
N LEU A 9 -17.31 -28.66 -8.33
CA LEU A 9 -16.27 -28.97 -7.34
C LEU A 9 -15.34 -27.78 -7.11
N ILE A 10 -14.91 -27.11 -8.18
CA ILE A 10 -14.08 -25.90 -8.11
C ILE A 10 -14.83 -24.79 -7.36
N CYS A 11 -16.09 -24.53 -7.70
CA CYS A 11 -16.89 -23.52 -7.01
C CYS A 11 -17.03 -23.81 -5.52
N LEU A 12 -17.30 -25.06 -5.14
CA LEU A 12 -17.44 -25.46 -3.74
C LEU A 12 -16.12 -25.33 -2.99
N SER A 13 -15.00 -25.73 -3.61
CA SER A 13 -13.66 -25.53 -3.05
C SER A 13 -13.35 -24.05 -2.84
N CYS A 14 -13.68 -23.17 -3.79
CA CYS A 14 -13.47 -21.73 -3.66
C CYS A 14 -14.31 -21.14 -2.53
N MET A 15 -15.58 -21.54 -2.39
CA MET A 15 -16.45 -21.10 -1.30
C MET A 15 -15.86 -21.44 0.07
N VAL A 16 -15.41 -22.69 0.25
CA VAL A 16 -14.77 -23.14 1.51
C VAL A 16 -13.49 -22.36 1.80
N LEU A 17 -12.65 -22.12 0.79
CA LEU A 17 -11.43 -21.32 0.95
C LEU A 17 -11.75 -19.89 1.37
N LEU A 18 -12.72 -19.24 0.71
CA LEU A 18 -13.13 -17.87 1.02
C LEU A 18 -13.68 -17.76 2.44
N SER A 19 -14.45 -18.76 2.89
CA SER A 19 -14.93 -18.82 4.27
C SER A 19 -13.79 -18.94 5.28
N ALA A 20 -12.75 -19.73 4.99
CA ALA A 20 -11.59 -19.90 5.85
C ALA A 20 -10.71 -18.63 5.93
N ILE A 21 -10.56 -17.90 4.83
CA ILE A 21 -9.70 -16.70 4.77
C ILE A 21 -10.37 -15.49 5.42
N ARG A 22 -11.71 -15.47 5.56
CA ARG A 22 -12.48 -14.34 6.08
C ARG A 22 -11.90 -13.78 7.38
N GLY A 23 -11.61 -14.62 8.38
CA GLY A 23 -11.03 -14.17 9.65
C GLY A 23 -9.63 -13.55 9.49
N GLY A 24 -8.78 -14.17 8.68
CA GLY A 24 -7.45 -13.66 8.36
C GLY A 24 -7.47 -12.32 7.62
N LEU A 25 -8.47 -12.08 6.78
CA LEU A 25 -8.69 -10.80 6.10
C LEU A 25 -8.96 -9.66 7.09
N PHE A 26 -9.89 -9.84 8.04
CA PHE A 26 -10.18 -8.84 9.07
C PHE A 26 -8.98 -8.61 9.99
N PHE A 27 -8.27 -9.68 10.35
CA PHE A 27 -7.06 -9.57 11.16
C PHE A 27 -5.95 -8.80 10.44
N SER A 28 -5.75 -9.05 9.15
CA SER A 28 -4.77 -8.32 8.33
C SER A 28 -5.13 -6.84 8.18
N TYR A 29 -6.42 -6.51 7.99
CA TYR A 29 -6.87 -5.12 7.94
C TYR A 29 -6.67 -4.38 9.27
N TYR A 30 -6.88 -5.07 10.40
CA TYR A 30 -6.57 -4.53 11.72
C TYR A 30 -5.07 -4.20 11.90
N LEU A 31 -4.18 -5.05 11.39
CA LEU A 31 -2.74 -4.82 11.47
C LEU A 31 -2.26 -3.67 10.58
N LEU A 32 -2.82 -3.53 9.37
CA LEU A 32 -2.46 -2.44 8.46
C LEU A 32 -2.93 -1.07 8.97
N SER A 33 -4.21 -0.98 9.37
CA SER A 33 -4.87 0.29 9.70
C SER A 33 -5.74 0.18 10.96
N PRO A 34 -5.13 0.06 12.16
CA PRO A 34 -5.89 -0.17 13.39
C PRO A 34 -6.83 0.97 13.75
N LYS A 35 -6.50 2.22 13.39
CA LYS A 35 -7.33 3.41 13.65
C LYS A 35 -8.62 3.40 12.82
N GLU A 36 -8.51 3.16 11.52
CA GLU A 36 -9.68 3.05 10.64
C GLU A 36 -10.53 1.84 10.97
N PHE A 37 -9.88 0.70 11.22
CA PHE A 37 -10.54 -0.53 11.65
C PHE A 37 -11.39 -0.26 12.89
N THR A 38 -10.82 0.39 13.89
CA THR A 38 -11.52 0.73 15.13
C THR A 38 -12.68 1.69 14.88
N ALA A 39 -12.51 2.70 14.02
CA ALA A 39 -13.59 3.64 13.69
C ALA A 39 -14.80 2.96 13.03
N LEU A 40 -14.56 1.89 12.27
CA LEU A 40 -15.59 1.15 11.54
C LEU A 40 -16.22 0.01 12.37
N PHE A 41 -15.43 -0.70 13.18
CA PHE A 41 -15.83 -1.92 13.89
C PHE A 41 -15.93 -1.73 15.42
N CYS A 42 -15.98 -0.49 15.91
CA CYS A 42 -16.21 -0.20 17.32
C CYS A 42 -17.66 -0.50 17.73
N GLU A 43 -17.86 -1.60 18.47
CA GLU A 43 -19.17 -1.96 19.04
C GLU A 43 -19.51 -1.14 20.30
N ASN A 44 -18.50 -0.77 21.10
CA ASN A 44 -18.69 -0.11 22.40
C ASN A 44 -18.77 1.42 22.31
N LYS A 45 -19.29 1.99 21.22
CA LYS A 45 -19.31 3.45 21.00
C LYS A 45 -20.11 4.23 22.05
N ALA A 46 -21.09 3.59 22.69
CA ALA A 46 -21.95 4.21 23.70
C ALA A 46 -21.43 4.09 25.15
N ASN A 47 -20.41 3.26 25.40
CA ASN A 47 -19.90 3.02 26.75
C ASN A 47 -18.44 3.44 26.85
N VAL A 48 -18.21 4.71 27.21
CA VAL A 48 -16.89 5.35 27.29
C VAL A 48 -15.96 4.64 28.27
N GLN A 49 -16.49 3.90 29.25
CA GLN A 49 -15.67 3.13 30.19
C GLN A 49 -15.06 1.85 29.60
N LYS A 50 -15.52 1.42 28.42
CA LYS A 50 -14.94 0.28 27.69
C LYS A 50 -14.05 0.80 26.56
N HIS A 51 -12.80 0.38 26.54
CA HIS A 51 -11.90 0.68 25.43
C HIS A 51 -12.46 0.13 24.11
N CYS A 52 -12.52 0.99 23.09
CA CYS A 52 -12.88 0.60 21.74
C CYS A 52 -11.61 0.46 20.92
N ASP A 53 -11.03 -0.74 20.90
CA ASP A 53 -9.79 -1.05 20.19
C ASP A 53 -10.00 -2.01 19.00
N GLY A 54 -11.26 -2.27 18.60
CA GLY A 54 -11.61 -3.26 17.57
C GLY A 54 -11.43 -4.74 17.96
N LYS A 55 -10.83 -5.04 19.12
CA LYS A 55 -10.53 -6.40 19.59
C LYS A 55 -11.78 -7.26 19.85
N CYS A 56 -12.87 -6.66 20.33
CA CYS A 56 -14.14 -7.36 20.56
C CYS A 56 -14.69 -7.95 19.26
N PHE A 57 -14.69 -7.15 18.20
CA PHE A 57 -15.09 -7.58 16.87
C PHE A 57 -14.18 -8.69 16.32
N LEU A 58 -12.85 -8.57 16.49
CA LEU A 58 -11.92 -9.63 16.09
C LEU A 58 -12.14 -10.95 16.83
N ALA A 59 -12.41 -10.89 18.13
CA ALA A 59 -12.75 -12.07 18.93
C ALA A 59 -14.07 -12.70 18.44
N LYS A 60 -15.07 -11.88 18.11
CA LYS A 60 -16.35 -12.33 17.55
C LYS A 60 -16.18 -13.01 16.20
N VAL A 61 -15.40 -12.43 15.28
CA VAL A 61 -15.12 -12.98 13.95
C VAL A 61 -14.29 -14.27 14.03
N SER A 62 -13.39 -14.38 15.00
CA SER A 62 -12.54 -15.56 15.22
C SER A 62 -13.26 -16.69 15.97
N SER A 63 -14.43 -16.42 16.56
CA SER A 63 -15.21 -17.44 17.25
C SER A 63 -16.09 -18.22 16.27
N ASP A 64 -16.15 -19.55 16.43
CA ASP A 64 -16.92 -20.48 15.57
C ASP A 64 -18.45 -20.34 15.69
N ASN A 65 -18.94 -19.37 16.48
CA ASN A 65 -20.36 -19.10 16.63
C ASN A 65 -20.90 -18.32 15.41
N THR A 66 -21.03 -19.02 14.29
CA THR A 66 -21.52 -18.50 13.00
C THR A 66 -22.98 -18.04 13.05
N GLN A 67 -23.75 -18.41 14.08
CA GLN A 67 -25.20 -18.15 14.14
C GLN A 67 -25.57 -16.66 14.23
N GLU A 68 -24.72 -15.79 14.79
CA GLU A 68 -24.95 -14.34 14.81
C GLU A 68 -24.26 -13.57 13.66
N GLN A 69 -23.36 -14.21 12.91
CA GLN A 69 -22.45 -13.51 11.99
C GLN A 69 -23.06 -13.18 10.61
N THR A 70 -24.31 -13.56 10.35
CA THR A 70 -24.94 -13.45 9.02
C THR A 70 -25.30 -12.02 8.60
N ASN A 71 -25.21 -11.02 9.49
CA ASN A 71 -25.59 -9.63 9.16
C ASN A 71 -24.47 -8.60 9.32
N ILE A 72 -23.20 -8.99 9.24
CA ILE A 72 -22.12 -8.00 9.09
C ILE A 72 -22.08 -7.57 7.62
N LYS A 73 -23.01 -6.68 7.24
CA LYS A 73 -23.03 -6.02 5.93
C LYS A 73 -21.83 -5.06 5.88
N PHE A 74 -20.74 -5.54 5.29
CA PHE A 74 -19.59 -4.70 5.01
C PHE A 74 -20.00 -3.66 3.98
N ASP A 75 -20.09 -2.41 4.40
CA ASP A 75 -20.48 -1.32 3.54
C ASP A 75 -19.25 -0.84 2.75
N PHE A 76 -18.99 -1.50 1.62
CA PHE A 76 -17.89 -1.15 0.71
C PHE A 76 -17.99 0.28 0.17
N THR A 77 -19.16 0.92 0.28
CA THR A 77 -19.37 2.32 -0.13
C THR A 77 -18.59 3.31 0.74
N LYS A 78 -18.24 2.94 1.99
CA LYS A 78 -17.40 3.78 2.87
C LYS A 78 -15.92 3.78 2.50
N HIS A 79 -15.46 2.81 1.72
CA HIS A 79 -14.05 2.67 1.30
C HIS A 79 -13.79 3.13 -0.13
N GLN A 80 -14.76 3.75 -0.79
CA GLN A 80 -14.52 4.34 -2.10
C GLN A 80 -13.65 5.58 -1.91
N ALA A 81 -12.34 5.43 -2.10
CA ALA A 81 -11.46 6.55 -2.32
C ALA A 81 -12.00 7.31 -3.53
N GLU A 82 -12.28 8.60 -3.36
CA GLU A 82 -12.69 9.47 -4.46
C GLU A 82 -11.53 9.56 -5.46
N VAL A 83 -11.62 8.78 -6.54
CA VAL A 83 -10.62 8.79 -7.59
C VAL A 83 -10.87 10.04 -8.44
N PHE A 84 -10.06 11.08 -8.22
CA PHE A 84 -10.09 12.27 -9.07
C PHE A 84 -9.32 11.99 -10.37
N CYS A 85 -10.05 11.63 -11.43
CA CYS A 85 -9.48 11.55 -12.77
C CYS A 85 -9.38 12.96 -13.35
N MET A 86 -8.17 13.51 -13.42
CA MET A 86 -7.90 14.74 -14.18
C MET A 86 -7.41 14.40 -15.58
N GLU A 87 -7.89 15.13 -16.59
CA GLU A 87 -7.34 15.06 -17.93
C GLU A 87 -5.92 15.65 -17.91
N ILE A 88 -4.94 14.87 -18.37
CA ILE A 88 -3.55 15.33 -18.48
C ILE A 88 -3.52 16.34 -19.63
N PRO A 89 -3.13 17.60 -19.40
CA PRO A 89 -3.05 18.58 -20.47
C PRO A 89 -1.99 18.15 -21.49
N THR A 90 -2.36 18.11 -22.76
CA THR A 90 -1.42 17.88 -23.85
C THR A 90 -0.62 19.16 -24.09
N PHE A 91 0.70 19.10 -23.89
CA PHE A 91 1.58 20.22 -24.21
C PHE A 91 1.98 20.14 -25.68
N GLU A 92 1.83 21.25 -26.40
CA GLU A 92 2.37 21.38 -27.75
C GLU A 92 3.87 21.71 -27.64
N PRO A 93 4.76 20.91 -28.25
CA PRO A 93 6.19 21.17 -28.17
C PRO A 93 6.54 22.43 -28.96
N LEU A 94 7.02 23.47 -28.27
CA LEU A 94 7.62 24.62 -28.91
C LEU A 94 9.01 24.24 -29.43
N TYR A 95 9.12 24.06 -30.73
CA TYR A 95 10.41 23.90 -31.40
C TYR A 95 11.11 25.26 -31.49
N LEU A 96 11.95 25.56 -30.50
CA LEU A 96 12.90 26.66 -30.60
C LEU A 96 14.05 26.21 -31.50
N PRO A 97 14.46 26.99 -32.52
CA PRO A 97 15.70 26.72 -33.23
C PRO A 97 16.85 26.92 -32.24
N VAL A 98 17.37 25.81 -31.72
CA VAL A 98 18.60 25.81 -30.94
C VAL A 98 19.74 26.05 -31.92
N THR A 99 20.20 27.30 -32.00
CA THR A 99 21.48 27.59 -32.63
C THR A 99 22.57 27.05 -31.71
N GLU A 100 22.97 25.81 -31.93
CA GLU A 100 24.07 25.18 -31.20
C GLU A 100 25.37 25.89 -31.58
N LYS A 101 25.71 26.96 -30.85
CA LYS A 101 27.07 27.47 -30.85
C LYS A 101 27.91 26.53 -30.01
N SER A 102 28.65 25.66 -30.69
CA SER A 102 29.81 24.96 -30.14
C SER A 102 30.81 25.99 -29.59
N LEU A 103 30.66 26.36 -28.33
CA LEU A 103 31.74 27.02 -27.59
C LEU A 103 32.69 25.92 -27.16
N ILE A 104 33.81 25.79 -27.90
CA ILE A 104 34.89 24.90 -27.55
C ILE A 104 35.55 25.47 -26.29
N PHE A 105 35.04 25.11 -25.12
CA PHE A 105 35.67 25.46 -23.85
C PHE A 105 36.83 24.48 -23.61
N TYR A 106 38.07 24.95 -23.78
CA TYR A 106 39.24 24.25 -23.26
C TYR A 106 39.31 24.49 -21.75
N TYR A 107 39.01 23.47 -20.94
CA TYR A 107 39.24 23.53 -19.50
C TYR A 107 40.74 23.33 -19.21
N HIS A 108 41.51 24.41 -19.19
CA HIS A 108 42.86 24.39 -18.63
C HIS A 108 42.78 24.61 -17.12
N PHE A 109 42.61 23.55 -16.33
CA PHE A 109 42.66 23.65 -14.88
C PHE A 109 44.11 23.85 -14.41
N SER A 110 44.48 25.09 -14.10
CA SER A 110 45.80 25.50 -13.56
C SER A 110 46.12 24.87 -12.19
N THR A 111 45.14 24.28 -11.51
CA THR A 111 45.26 23.82 -10.12
C THR A 111 45.84 22.42 -9.96
N TYR A 112 46.06 21.67 -11.05
CA TYR A 112 46.61 20.30 -10.96
C TYR A 112 48.14 20.23 -11.04
N GLU A 113 48.81 21.29 -11.48
CA GLU A 113 50.29 21.30 -11.57
C GLU A 113 50.98 21.41 -10.20
N THR A 114 50.24 21.76 -9.14
CA THR A 114 50.80 22.03 -7.80
C THR A 114 50.31 21.07 -6.72
N ILE A 115 49.52 20.04 -7.05
CA ILE A 115 49.07 19.06 -6.06
C ILE A 115 50.18 18.03 -5.85
N ASP A 116 50.90 18.19 -4.75
CA ASP A 116 51.88 17.19 -4.30
C ASP A 116 51.17 15.90 -3.89
N SER A 117 51.64 14.80 -4.48
CA SER A 117 51.07 13.45 -4.32
C SER A 117 51.13 12.91 -2.89
N GLU A 118 51.90 13.53 -1.98
CA GLU A 118 51.89 13.20 -0.55
C GLU A 118 50.57 13.57 0.14
N THR A 119 49.94 14.69 -0.25
CA THR A 119 48.68 15.16 0.37
C THR A 119 47.47 14.27 0.03
N LEU A 120 47.59 13.48 -1.03
CA LEU A 120 46.56 12.56 -1.51
C LEU A 120 46.66 11.17 -0.87
N ARG A 121 47.67 10.93 -0.02
CA ARG A 121 47.76 9.67 0.72
C ARG A 121 46.91 9.75 1.99
N PRO A 122 46.09 8.73 2.28
CA PRO A 122 45.42 8.65 3.57
C PRO A 122 46.48 8.58 4.69
N PRO A 123 46.21 9.19 5.86
CA PRO A 123 47.16 9.21 6.96
C PRO A 123 47.55 7.78 7.36
N VAL A 124 48.85 7.50 7.32
CA VAL A 124 49.42 6.22 7.76
C VAL A 124 49.48 6.18 9.29
N ASN A 125 48.43 5.56 9.85
CA ASN A 125 48.30 4.89 11.15
C ASN A 125 48.45 5.67 12.47
N CYS A 126 47.52 5.37 13.39
CA CYS A 126 47.81 4.51 14.52
C CYS A 126 46.81 3.36 14.52
#